data_AF-A0A4R4SSL9-F1
#
_entry.id   AF-A0A4R4SSL9-F1
#
_cell.length_a   1.000
_cell.length_b   1.000
_cell.length_c   1.000
_cell.angle_alpha   90.00
_cell.angle_beta   90.00
_cell.angle_gamma   90.00
#
_symmetry.space_group_name_H-M   'P 1'
#
loop_
_entity.id
_entity.type
_entity.pdbx_description
1 polymer ?
#
loop_
_entity_poly.entity_id
_entity_poly.type
_entity_poly.pdbx_seq_one_letter_code
_entity_poly.pdbx_strand_id
1 'polypeptide(L)' 'MYDLAPLARLGGFLATGLRDVTHDPTALDSSGWWAVVAGYDGELVCARFADVRQAPPPPVT' A
#
# COMPACT_ATOMS: atom_id res chain seq x y z
N MET A 1 -1.25 12.50 18.51
CA MET A 1 -1.05 11.46 17.47
C MET A 1 -2.15 11.62 16.45
N TYR A 2 -1.83 11.53 15.17
CA TYR A 2 -2.80 11.66 14.09
C TYR A 2 -3.48 10.30 14.02
N ASP A 3 -4.73 10.21 14.45
CA ASP A 3 -5.54 8.99 14.38
C ASP A 3 -6.06 8.79 12.94
N LEU A 4 -5.14 8.79 11.99
CA LEU A 4 -5.47 8.58 10.59
C LEU A 4 -5.32 7.08 10.31
N ALA A 5 -6.41 6.49 9.82
CA ALA A 5 -6.39 5.11 9.38
C ALA A 5 -5.31 4.93 8.30
N PRO A 6 -4.51 3.85 8.38
CA PRO A 6 -3.47 3.58 7.40
C PRO A 6 -4.08 3.40 6.00
N LEU A 7 -3.50 4.10 5.03
CA LEU A 7 -3.92 4.08 3.63
C LEU A 7 -2.71 4.09 2.71
N ALA A 8 -2.88 3.57 1.50
CA ALA A 8 -1.90 3.66 0.43
C ALA A 8 -2.58 4.14 -0.86
N ARG A 9 -1.96 5.09 -1.56
CA ARG A 9 -2.47 5.64 -2.82
C ARG A 9 -1.43 5.52 -3.91
N LEU A 10 -1.55 4.48 -4.74
CA LEU A 10 -0.56 4.14 -5.77
C LEU A 10 -1.26 3.75 -7.07
N GLY A 11 -0.70 4.14 -8.21
CA GLY A 11 -1.16 3.69 -9.53
C GLY A 11 -2.63 3.98 -9.84
N GLY A 12 -3.23 5.01 -9.25
CA GLY A 12 -4.66 5.32 -9.41
C GLY A 12 -5.60 4.51 -8.50
N PHE A 13 -5.06 3.75 -7.55
CA PHE A 13 -5.83 3.03 -6.54
C PHE A 13 -5.71 3.70 -5.17
N LEU A 14 -6.76 3.56 -4.36
CA LEU A 14 -6.74 3.79 -2.93
C LEU A 14 -6.94 2.45 -2.23
N ALA A 15 -6.00 2.12 -1.35
CA ALA A 15 -6.02 0.93 -0.52
C ALA A 15 -6.15 1.31 0.96
N THR A 16 -7.06 0.64 1.67
CA THR A 16 -7.34 0.84 3.11
C THR A 16 -7.57 -0.49 3.82
N GLY A 17 -7.66 -0.44 5.15
CA GLY A 17 -7.79 -1.65 5.97
C GLY A 17 -6.52 -2.49 5.93
N LEU A 18 -5.42 -1.89 6.37
CA LEU A 18 -4.10 -2.53 6.48
C LEU A 18 -4.22 -3.85 7.25
N ARG A 19 -3.65 -4.91 6.67
CA ARG A 19 -3.67 -6.27 7.23
C ARG A 19 -2.31 -6.75 7.66
N ASP A 20 -1.29 -6.41 6.90
CA ASP A 20 0.07 -6.90 7.12
C ASP A 20 1.09 -5.86 6.63
N VAL A 21 2.23 -5.78 7.30
CA VAL A 21 3.40 -5.00 6.87
C VAL A 21 4.63 -5.85 7.11
N THR A 22 5.43 -6.05 6.08
CA THR A 22 6.60 -6.91 6.12
C THR A 22 7.70 -6.37 5.20
N HIS A 23 8.94 -6.69 5.54
CA HIS A 23 10.11 -6.41 4.70
C HIS A 23 10.54 -7.65 3.89
N ASP A 24 9.87 -8.78 4.10
CA ASP A 24 10.13 -10.03 3.39
C ASP A 24 9.38 -10.04 2.04
N PRO A 25 10.07 -10.00 0.90
CA PRO A 25 9.42 -10.01 -0.41
C PRO A 25 8.69 -11.32 -0.71
N THR A 26 9.00 -12.43 -0.03
CA THR A 26 8.28 -13.70 -0.21
C THR A 26 6.81 -13.61 0.18
N ALA A 27 6.41 -12.60 0.98
CA ALA A 27 5.01 -12.34 1.29
C ALA A 27 4.18 -11.97 0.06
N LEU A 28 4.81 -11.49 -1.03
CA LEU A 28 4.12 -11.15 -2.28
C LEU A 28 3.62 -12.39 -3.04
N ASP A 29 4.12 -13.59 -2.72
CA ASP A 29 3.58 -14.85 -3.24
C ASP A 29 2.16 -15.15 -2.70
N SER A 30 1.74 -14.43 -1.65
CA SER A 30 0.38 -14.52 -1.13
C SER A 30 -0.62 -13.70 -1.96
N SER A 31 -1.85 -14.19 -2.04
CA SER A 31 -2.91 -13.55 -2.82
C SER A 31 -3.31 -12.16 -2.29
N GLY A 32 -3.91 -11.33 -3.13
CA GLY A 32 -4.46 -10.03 -2.75
C GLY A 32 -3.62 -8.87 -3.25
N TRP A 33 -3.80 -7.70 -2.63
CA TRP A 33 -3.20 -6.46 -3.09
C TRP A 33 -2.18 -5.91 -2.10
N TRP A 34 -1.03 -5.53 -2.62
CA TRP A 34 0.13 -5.08 -1.86
C TRP A 34 0.60 -3.72 -2.37
N ALA A 35 0.83 -2.79 -1.45
CA ALA A 35 1.66 -1.62 -1.72
C ALA A 35 3.11 -2.00 -1.41
N VAL A 36 3.98 -1.89 -2.39
CA VAL A 36 5.42 -2.18 -2.23
C VAL A 36 6.20 -0.90 -2.44
N VAL A 37 7.02 -0.53 -1.46
CA VAL A 37 7.93 0.60 -1.54
C VAL A 37 9.35 0.07 -1.42
N ALA A 38 10.19 0.44 -2.37
CA ALA A 38 11.62 0.18 -2.29
C ALA A 38 12.32 1.45 -1.78
N GLY A 39 13.04 1.32 -0.67
CA GLY A 39 14.03 2.28 -0.23
C GLY A 39 15.20 2.34 -1.22
N TYR A 40 15.88 3.48 -1.27
CA TYR A 40 17.05 3.67 -2.13
C TYR A 40 18.26 2.80 -1.76
N ASP A 41 18.29 2.35 -0.51
CA ASP A 41 19.25 1.40 0.06
C ASP A 41 18.92 -0.08 -0.25
N GLY A 42 17.78 -0.33 -0.90
CA GLY A 42 17.33 -1.67 -1.27
C GLY A 42 16.41 -2.33 -0.24
N GLU A 43 16.06 -1.65 0.85
CA GLU A 43 15.04 -2.16 1.78
C GLU A 43 13.66 -2.15 1.12
N LEU A 44 12.91 -3.24 1.23
CA LEU A 44 11.52 -3.30 0.77
C LEU A 44 10.58 -3.16 1.95
N VAL A 45 9.49 -2.43 1.74
CA VAL A 45 8.33 -2.42 2.62
C VAL A 45 7.13 -2.87 1.80
N CYS A 46 6.59 -4.03 2.16
CA CYS A 46 5.41 -4.62 1.57
C CYS A 46 4.24 -4.47 2.55
N ALA A 47 3.18 -3.76 2.17
CA ALA A 47 1.99 -3.57 2.98
C ALA A 47 0.75 -4.13 2.29
N ARG A 48 0.03 -5.05 2.96
CA ARG A 48 -1.18 -5.70 2.44
C ARG A 48 -2.43 -4.96 2.89
N PHE A 49 -3.35 -4.77 1.96
CA PHE A 49 -4.63 -4.09 2.22
C PHE A 49 -5.82 -4.98 1.86
N ALA A 50 -6.91 -4.84 2.62
CA ALA A 50 -8.14 -5.60 2.38
C ALA A 50 -9.12 -4.89 1.45
N ASP A 51 -9.18 -3.56 1.50
CA ASP A 51 -10.08 -2.79 0.65
C ASP A 51 -9.27 -1.99 -0.36
N VAL A 52 -9.45 -2.28 -1.66
CA VAL A 52 -8.75 -1.60 -2.75
C VAL A 52 -9.75 -1.17 -3.79
N ARG A 53 -9.79 0.12 -4.07
CA ARG A 53 -10.69 0.73 -5.03
C ARG A 53 -9.95 1.65 -5.98
N GLN A 54 -10.48 1.82 -7.20
CA GLN A 54 -10.02 2.88 -8.08
C GLN A 54 -10.29 4.25 -7.45
N ALA A 55 -9.31 5.13 -7.54
CA ALA A 55 -9.34 6.47 -6.96
C ALA A 55 -8.58 7.44 -7.88
N PRO A 56 -9.24 7.97 -8.93
CA PRO A 56 -8.62 8.90 -9.87
C PRO A 56 -7.95 10.07 -9.14
N PRO A 57 -6.83 10.60 -9.64
CA PRO A 57 -6.17 11.77 -9.06
C PRO A 57 -7.18 12.90 -8.85
N PRO A 58 -7.12 13.64 -7.73
CA PRO A 58 -7.94 14.83 -7.59
C PRO A 58 -7.66 15.77 -8.78
N PRO A 59 -8.67 16.51 -9.26
CA PRO A 59 -8.48 17.44 -10.36
C PRO A 59 -7.38 18.44 -9.96
N VAL A 60 -6.41 18.65 -10.86
CA VAL A 60 -5.47 19.76 -10.74
C VAL A 60 -6.28 21.05 -10.92
N THR A 61 -6.24 21.93 -9.92
CA THR A 61 -6.87 23.26 -9.97
C THR A 61 -5.77 24.30 -10.07
#